data_AF-A0AAP8N7G4-F1
#
_entry.id   AF-A0AAP8N7G4-F1
#
_cell.length_a   1.000
_cell.length_b   1.000
_cell.length_c   1.000
_cell.angle_alpha   90.00
_cell.angle_beta   90.00
_cell.angle_gamma   90.00
#
_symmetry.space_group_name_H-M   'P 1'
#
loop_
_entity.id
_entity.type
_entity.pdbx_description
1 polymer ?
#
loop_
_entity_poly.entity_id
_entity_poly.type
_entity_poly.pdbx_seq_one_letter_code
_entity_poly.pdbx_strand_id
1 'polypeptide(L)'
;LEPCPMCAGAIIQSRISRVVFGARDPKAGCGGSIYNLLQEEQFNHRCDVSIGILEEECSSLLTNFFRALRLRKKKLPNADNH
;
A
#
# COMPACT_ATOMS: atom_id res chain seq x y z
N LEU A 1 -4.85 0.02 1.88
CA LEU A 1 -3.60 0.62 1.34
C LEU A 1 -3.30 -0.06 0.03
N GLU A 2 -2.83 0.70 -0.96
CA GLU A 2 -2.41 0.20 -2.26
C GLU A 2 -1.38 -0.94 -2.15
N PRO A 3 -1.50 -2.01 -2.97
CA PRO A 3 -0.54 -3.12 -2.93
C PRO A 3 0.83 -2.70 -3.48
N CYS A 4 1.89 -3.11 -2.78
CA CYS A 4 3.27 -2.96 -3.22
C CYS A 4 3.64 -3.97 -4.34
N PRO A 5 4.85 -3.93 -4.94
CA PRO A 5 5.22 -4.85 -6.02
C PRO A 5 5.04 -6.31 -5.66
N MET A 6 5.43 -6.69 -4.43
CA MET A 6 5.32 -8.06 -3.93
C MET A 6 3.85 -8.52 -3.87
N CYS A 7 2.98 -7.71 -3.27
CA CYS A 7 1.57 -8.05 -3.11
C CYS A 7 0.84 -8.04 -4.46
N ALA A 8 1.10 -7.06 -5.32
CA ALA A 8 0.51 -6.98 -6.65
C ALA A 8 0.90 -8.19 -7.51
N GLY A 9 2.17 -8.61 -7.46
CA GLY A 9 2.62 -9.84 -8.11
C GLY A 9 1.90 -11.09 -7.58
N ALA A 10 1.75 -11.22 -6.26
CA ALA A 10 1.04 -12.35 -5.66
C ALA A 10 -0.44 -12.40 -6.06
N ILE A 11 -1.12 -11.25 -6.14
CA ILE A 11 -2.52 -11.13 -6.59
C ILE A 11 -2.67 -11.64 -8.03
N ILE A 12 -1.77 -11.25 -8.92
CA ILE A 12 -1.78 -11.68 -10.33
C ILE A 12 -1.55 -13.18 -10.44
N GLN A 13 -0.53 -13.70 -9.73
CA GLN A 13 -0.19 -15.13 -9.76
C GLN A 13 -1.29 -16.02 -9.15
N SER A 14 -2.04 -15.51 -8.17
CA SER A 14 -3.20 -16.19 -7.58
C SER A 14 -4.49 -16.00 -8.38
N ARG A 15 -4.46 -15.25 -9.49
CA ARG A 15 -5.59 -15.00 -10.40
C ARG A 15 -6.81 -14.38 -9.71
N ILE A 16 -6.58 -13.52 -8.71
CA ILE A 16 -7.66 -12.78 -8.05
C ILE A 16 -8.33 -11.86 -9.07
N SER A 17 -9.65 -11.95 -9.23
CA SER A 17 -10.38 -11.21 -10.26
C SER A 17 -10.56 -9.72 -9.94
N ARG A 18 -10.67 -9.37 -8.64
CA ARG A 18 -10.97 -8.00 -8.20
C ARG A 18 -10.14 -7.60 -6.99
N VAL A 19 -9.57 -6.41 -7.05
CA VAL A 19 -8.81 -5.78 -5.96
C VAL A 19 -9.50 -4.48 -5.58
N VAL A 20 -9.77 -4.31 -4.28
CA VAL A 20 -10.33 -3.09 -3.72
C VAL A 20 -9.39 -2.56 -2.65
N PHE A 21 -8.98 -1.30 -2.76
CA PHE A 21 -8.16 -0.65 -1.75
C PHE A 21 -8.58 0.81 -1.52
N GLY A 22 -8.38 1.29 -0.28
CA GLY A 22 -8.67 2.68 0.10
C GLY A 22 -7.57 3.64 -0.33
N ALA A 23 -6.65 3.94 0.59
CA ALA A 23 -5.57 4.90 0.35
C ALA A 23 -4.50 4.41 -0.65
N ARG A 24 -4.05 5.33 -1.51
CA ARG A 24 -2.88 5.17 -2.40
C ARG A 24 -1.56 5.19 -1.65
N ASP A 25 -0.54 4.57 -2.23
CA ASP A 25 0.84 4.60 -1.74
C ASP A 25 1.77 5.25 -2.79
N PRO A 26 2.03 6.57 -2.71
CA PRO A 26 2.88 7.25 -3.68
C PRO A 26 4.36 6.83 -3.60
N LYS A 27 4.78 6.07 -2.58
CA LYS A 27 6.19 5.68 -2.37
C LYS A 27 6.50 4.26 -2.80
N ALA A 28 5.51 3.37 -2.78
CA ALA A 28 5.72 1.95 -3.11
C ALA A 28 4.54 1.30 -3.84
N GLY A 29 3.48 2.04 -4.15
CA GLY A 29 2.24 1.50 -4.73
C GLY A 29 2.41 1.00 -6.17
N CYS A 30 1.95 -0.23 -6.42
CA CYS A 30 1.94 -0.88 -7.73
C CYS A 30 0.53 -1.20 -8.25
N GLY A 31 -0.49 -0.54 -7.69
CA GLY A 31 -1.88 -0.58 -8.16
C GLY A 31 -2.30 0.69 -8.90
N GLY A 32 -1.34 1.50 -9.38
CA GLY A 32 -1.58 2.75 -10.09
C GLY A 32 -0.85 3.98 -9.55
N SER A 33 0.00 3.88 -8.52
CA SER A 33 0.86 5.00 -8.07
C SER A 33 2.21 5.06 -8.78
N ILE A 34 3.09 4.07 -8.60
CA ILE A 34 4.39 4.01 -9.29
C ILE A 34 4.27 3.18 -10.57
N TYR A 35 3.66 2.01 -10.43
CA TYR A 35 3.34 1.10 -11.54
C TYR A 35 1.91 0.62 -11.40
N ASN A 36 1.33 0.05 -12.45
CA ASN A 36 0.03 -0.59 -12.41
C ASN A 36 0.15 -2.05 -12.85
N LEU A 37 0.75 -2.88 -11.98
CA LEU A 37 0.96 -4.29 -12.28
C LEU A 37 -0.37 -5.05 -12.43
N LEU A 38 -1.39 -4.62 -11.66
CA LEU A 38 -2.70 -5.27 -11.63
C LEU A 38 -3.46 -5.20 -12.96
N GLN A 39 -3.10 -4.27 -13.84
CA GLN A 39 -3.74 -4.06 -15.14
C GLN A 39 -2.73 -4.05 -16.31
N GLU A 40 -1.51 -4.54 -16.08
CA GLU A 40 -0.45 -4.57 -17.11
C GLU A 40 -0.83 -5.47 -18.28
N GLU A 41 -0.60 -5.00 -19.50
CA GLU A 41 -1.12 -5.68 -20.68
C GLU A 41 -0.38 -6.96 -21.03
N GLN A 42 0.91 -6.99 -20.68
CA GLN A 42 1.83 -8.09 -20.94
C GLN A 42 1.59 -9.30 -20.02
N PHE A 43 0.78 -9.15 -18.96
CA PHE A 43 0.43 -10.25 -18.07
C PHE A 43 -0.82 -11.01 -18.55
N ASN A 44 -0.84 -12.31 -18.25
CA ASN A 44 -1.89 -13.24 -18.66
C ASN A 44 -3.17 -13.17 -17.78
N HIS A 45 -3.20 -12.31 -16.78
CA HIS A 45 -4.33 -12.07 -15.89
C HIS A 45 -4.36 -10.58 -15.51
N ARG A 46 -5.55 -9.97 -15.53
CA ARG A 46 -5.77 -8.57 -15.17
C ARG A 46 -6.89 -8.50 -14.14
N CYS A 47 -6.75 -7.58 -13.20
CA CYS A 47 -7.71 -7.39 -12.12
C CYS A 47 -8.64 -6.21 -12.41
N ASP A 48 -9.90 -6.33 -12.01
CA ASP A 48 -10.78 -5.16 -11.80
C ASP A 48 -10.31 -4.44 -10.53
N VAL A 49 -10.04 -3.14 -10.62
CA VAL A 49 -9.44 -2.36 -9.53
C VAL A 49 -10.39 -1.24 -9.12
N SER A 50 -10.83 -1.28 -7.86
CA SER A 50 -11.60 -0.18 -7.23
C SER A 50 -10.74 0.51 -6.19
N ILE A 51 -10.58 1.83 -6.33
CA ILE A 51 -9.71 2.67 -5.49
C ILE A 51 -10.56 3.71 -4.77
N GLY A 52 -10.12 4.16 -3.59
CA GLY A 52 -10.74 5.29 -2.89
C GLY A 52 -11.76 4.90 -1.81
N ILE A 53 -11.98 3.59 -1.59
CA ILE A 53 -12.93 3.11 -0.58
C ILE A 53 -12.40 3.41 0.82
N LEU A 54 -13.06 4.33 1.53
CA LEU A 54 -12.62 4.83 2.85
C LEU A 54 -11.17 5.34 2.81
N GLU A 55 -10.84 6.10 1.76
CA GLU A 55 -9.48 6.61 1.54
C GLU A 55 -8.99 7.49 2.68
N GLU A 56 -9.82 8.42 3.14
CA GLU A 56 -9.48 9.35 4.22
C GLU A 56 -9.21 8.59 5.53
N GLU A 57 -10.04 7.61 5.87
CA GLU A 57 -9.90 6.79 7.07
C GLU A 57 -8.64 5.92 6.98
N CYS A 58 -8.42 5.25 5.85
CA CYS A 58 -7.22 4.45 5.61
C CYS A 58 -5.93 5.29 5.72
N SER A 59 -5.93 6.50 5.14
CA SER A 59 -4.78 7.41 5.17
C SER A 59 -4.54 7.97 6.57
N SER A 60 -5.62 8.31 7.28
CA SER A 60 -5.57 8.82 8.65
C SER A 60 -5.01 7.79 9.62
N LEU A 61 -5.38 6.51 9.49
CA LEU A 61 -4.83 5.42 10.31
C LEU A 61 -3.31 5.34 10.20
N LEU A 62 -2.77 5.35 8.97
CA LEU A 62 -1.32 5.30 8.74
C LEU A 62 -0.60 6.55 9.25
N THR A 63 -1.16 7.73 8.98
CA THR A 63 -0.61 9.00 9.43
C THR A 63 -0.52 9.06 10.96
N ASN A 64 -1.59 8.64 11.65
CA ASN A 64 -1.64 8.61 13.11
C ASN A 64 -0.67 7.58 13.68
N PHE A 65 -0.56 6.39 13.07
CA PHE A 65 0.41 5.38 13.47
C PHE A 65 1.86 5.91 13.41
N PHE A 66 2.29 6.47 12.28
CA PHE A 66 3.65 7.00 12.14
C PHE A 66 3.89 8.24 13.01
N ARG A 67 2.88 9.10 13.22
CA ARG A 67 2.96 10.22 14.16
C ARG A 67 3.22 9.71 15.59
N ALA A 68 2.43 8.74 16.04
CA ALA A 68 2.61 8.13 17.37
C ALA A 68 3.98 7.47 17.52
N LEU A 69 4.46 6.76 16.49
CA LEU A 69 5.78 6.12 16.48
C LEU A 69 6.91 7.15 16.64
N ARG A 70 6.85 8.27 15.91
CA ARG A 70 7.84 9.37 16.01
C ARG A 70 7.83 10.04 17.38
N LEU A 71 6.64 10.26 17.95
CA LEU A 71 6.50 10.82 19.29
C LEU A 71 7.09 9.89 20.37
N ARG A 72 6.86 8.57 20.25
CA ARG A 72 7.47 7.58 21.14
C ARG A 72 9.00 7.62 21.04
N LYS A 73 9.56 7.61 19.81
CA LYS A 73 11.00 7.70 19.59
C LYS A 73 11.62 8.98 20.18
N LYS A 74 10.92 10.13 20.11
CA LYS A 74 11.39 11.39 20.71
C LYS A 74 11.39 11.37 22.25
N LYS A 75 10.47 10.63 22.88
CA LYS A 75 10.39 10.48 24.34
C LYS A 75 11.42 9.51 24.93
N LEU A 76 11.96 8.60 24.12
CA LEU A 76 13.08 7.73 24.48
C LEU A 76 14.36 8.24 23.78
N PRO A 77 15.08 9.22 24.35
CA PRO A 77 16.38 9.61 23.81
C PRO A 77 17.35 8.43 23.95
N ASN A 78 17.67 7.79 22.83
CA ASN A 78 18.74 6.81 22.63
C ASN A 78 18.77 5.63 23.62
N ALA A 79 18.01 4.58 23.31
CA ALA A 79 18.55 3.22 23.45
C ALA A 79 18.95 2.79 22.02
N ASP A 80 20.15 2.24 21.89
CA ASP A 80 20.67 1.53 20.70
C ASP A 80 21.46 2.38 19.69
N ASN A 81 22.70 2.72 20.09
CA ASN A 81 23.85 2.64 19.18
C ASN A 81 24.22 1.15 19.08
N HIS A 82 23.99 0.52 17.93
CA HIS A 82 24.63 -0.74 17.58
C HIS A 82 25.03 -0.74 16.12
#